data_AF-A0AAU4K4P1-F1
#
_entry.id   AF-A0AAU4K4P1-F1
#
_cell.length_a   1.000
_cell.length_b   1.000
_cell.length_c   1.000
_cell.angle_alpha   90.00
_cell.angle_beta   90.00
_cell.angle_gamma   90.00
#
_symmetry.space_group_name_H-M   'P 1'
#
loop_
_entity.id
_entity.type
_entity.pdbx_description
1 polymer ?
#
loop_
_entity_poly.entity_id
_entity_poly.type
_entity_poly.pdbx_seq_one_letter_code
_entity_poly.pdbx_strand_id
1 'polypeptide(L)'
;MNADRDPGAATPLTEPLSYAVYTGIRLDTPGAEKVPAAAQLGLEPPRYCGQCGRRMVVQVVPDGWTARCSRHGTVDSHALGFA
;
A
#
# COMPACT_ATOMS: atom_id res chain seq x y z
N MET A 1 -10.41 -2.06 19.53
CA MET A 1 -9.37 -1.02 19.69
C MET A 1 -8.78 -0.62 18.33
N ASN A 2 -9.62 -0.54 17.29
CA ASN A 2 -9.22 0.02 15.99
C ASN A 2 -9.78 1.44 15.96
N ALA A 3 -9.12 2.33 16.71
CA ALA A 3 -9.40 3.75 16.62
C ALA A 3 -9.02 4.22 15.21
N ASP A 4 -9.91 4.99 14.60
CA ASP A 4 -9.67 5.82 13.43
C ASP A 4 -9.70 5.13 12.06
N ARG A 5 -10.84 4.50 11.72
CA ARG A 5 -11.31 4.45 10.31
C ARG A 5 -11.89 5.82 9.97
N ASP A 6 -11.03 6.79 9.68
CA ASP A 6 -11.45 8.04 9.05
C ASP A 6 -11.52 7.80 7.53
N PRO A 7 -12.72 7.75 6.92
CA PRO A 7 -12.87 7.49 5.49
C PRO A 7 -12.32 8.62 4.60
N GLY A 8 -11.89 9.76 5.17
CA GLY A 8 -11.34 10.90 4.44
C GLY A 8 -9.83 11.10 4.56
N ALA A 9 -9.11 10.31 5.35
CA ALA A 9 -7.67 10.49 5.54
C ALA A 9 -6.88 9.99 4.32
N ALA A 10 -6.00 10.83 3.77
CA ALA A 10 -5.06 10.45 2.72
C ALA A 10 -4.28 9.20 3.16
N THR A 11 -4.44 8.12 2.40
CA THR A 11 -3.81 6.83 2.70
C THR A 11 -2.51 6.69 1.90
N PRO A 12 -1.64 5.73 2.23
CA PRO A 12 -0.40 5.50 1.49
C PRO A 12 -0.58 5.19 -0.02
N LEU A 13 -1.81 4.88 -0.46
CA LEU A 13 -2.18 4.54 -1.84
C LEU A 13 -3.08 5.60 -2.50
N THR A 14 -3.39 6.71 -1.83
CA THR A 14 -4.16 7.80 -2.43
C THR A 14 -3.27 8.56 -3.41
N GLU A 15 -3.80 8.88 -4.60
CA GLU A 15 -3.10 9.65 -5.63
C GLU A 15 -2.77 11.09 -5.16
N PRO A 16 -1.70 11.70 -5.67
CA PRO A 16 -0.78 11.17 -6.68
C PRO A 16 0.25 10.19 -6.10
N LEU A 17 0.51 9.10 -6.84
CA LEU A 17 1.57 8.14 -6.52
C LEU A 17 2.87 8.56 -7.21
N SER A 18 3.97 8.58 -6.46
CA SER A 18 5.32 8.85 -6.95
C SER A 18 6.22 7.62 -6.92
N TYR A 19 5.80 6.53 -6.26
CA TYR A 19 6.57 5.31 -6.07
C TYR A 19 5.73 4.05 -6.34
N ALA A 20 6.36 3.04 -6.91
CA ALA A 20 5.78 1.71 -7.10
C ALA A 20 5.60 1.00 -5.76
N VAL A 21 4.37 0.55 -5.47
CA VAL A 21 3.97 0.09 -4.13
C VAL A 21 4.55 -1.27 -3.72
N TYR A 22 5.06 -2.04 -4.69
CA TYR A 22 5.65 -3.37 -4.45
C TYR A 22 7.18 -3.37 -4.44
N THR A 23 7.81 -2.40 -5.10
CA THR A 23 9.26 -2.35 -5.28
C THR A 23 9.92 -1.12 -4.63
N GLY A 24 9.16 -0.05 -4.39
CA GLY A 24 9.66 1.21 -3.83
C GLY A 24 10.44 2.06 -4.84
N ILE A 25 10.46 1.69 -6.12
CA ILE A 25 11.11 2.46 -7.20
C ILE A 25 10.24 3.68 -7.52
N ARG A 26 10.85 4.84 -7.81
CA ARG A 26 10.09 6.03 -8.25
C ARG A 26 9.45 5.78 -9.61
N LEU A 27 8.21 6.22 -9.82
CA LEU A 27 7.46 5.98 -11.07
C LEU A 27 8.08 6.68 -12.30
N ASP A 28 8.92 7.69 -12.11
CA ASP A 28 9.69 8.35 -13.16
C ASP A 28 10.94 7.56 -13.61
N THR A 29 11.26 6.47 -12.91
CA THR A 29 12.46 5.68 -13.14
C THR A 29 12.13 4.42 -13.96
N PRO A 30 12.91 4.09 -15.01
CA PRO A 30 12.74 2.83 -15.75
C PRO A 30 12.79 1.60 -14.84
N GLY A 31 11.84 0.68 -15.01
CA GLY A 31 11.72 -0.53 -14.19
C GLY A 31 10.75 -0.39 -13.01
N ALA A 32 10.15 0.78 -12.79
CA ALA A 32 9.11 0.98 -11.78
C ALA A 32 7.81 0.21 -12.10
N GLU A 33 7.57 -0.09 -13.38
CA GLU A 33 6.42 -0.86 -13.85
C GLU A 33 6.48 -2.35 -13.46
N LYS A 34 7.62 -2.82 -12.95
CA LYS A 34 7.79 -4.21 -12.53
C LYS A 34 6.94 -4.51 -11.30
N VAL A 35 5.94 -5.36 -11.51
CA VAL A 35 5.10 -5.91 -10.44
C VAL A 35 5.48 -7.38 -10.22
N PRO A 36 5.82 -7.82 -8.99
CA PRO A 36 6.08 -9.24 -8.70
C PRO A 36 4.87 -10.13 -9.04
N ALA A 37 5.11 -11.36 -9.48
CA ALA A 37 4.04 -12.29 -9.87
C ALA A 37 2.99 -12.50 -8.75
N ALA A 38 3.42 -12.61 -7.48
CA ALA A 38 2.50 -12.74 -6.34
C ALA A 38 1.56 -11.53 -6.18
N ALA A 39 2.05 -10.32 -6.47
CA ALA A 39 1.26 -9.10 -6.45
C ALA A 39 0.27 -9.02 -7.62
N GLN A 40 0.66 -9.50 -8.80
CA GLN A 40 -0.24 -9.61 -9.95
C GLN A 40 -1.41 -10.57 -9.66
N LEU A 41 -1.18 -11.59 -8.84
CA LEU A 41 -2.19 -12.55 -8.38
C LEU A 41 -2.99 -12.05 -7.16
N GLY A 42 -2.73 -10.84 -6.65
CA GLY A 42 -3.40 -10.30 -5.46
C GLY A 42 -3.00 -10.95 -4.13
N LEU A 43 -1.96 -11.80 -4.14
CA LEU A 43 -1.50 -12.54 -2.95
C LEU A 43 -0.51 -11.76 -2.09
N GLU A 44 -0.05 -10.61 -2.56
CA GLU A 44 0.97 -9.80 -1.91
C GLU A 44 0.42 -8.42 -1.57
N PRO A 45 0.44 -8.01 -0.28
CA PRO A 45 0.11 -6.65 0.11
C PRO A 45 1.15 -5.63 -0.39
N PRO A 46 0.76 -4.35 -0.58
CA PRO A 46 1.70 -3.29 -0.90
C PRO A 46 2.72 -3.12 0.23
N ARG A 47 4.01 -3.05 -0.14
CA ARG A 47 5.13 -3.00 0.81
C ARG A 47 5.72 -1.59 0.99
N TYR A 48 5.43 -0.69 0.06
CA TYR A 48 5.96 0.66 0.02
C TYR A 48 4.83 1.67 -0.14
N CYS A 49 4.96 2.81 0.55
CA CYS A 49 4.04 3.92 0.39
C CYS A 49 4.17 4.51 -1.02
N GLY A 50 3.07 4.57 -1.77
CA GLY A 50 3.09 5.11 -3.12
C GLY A 50 3.38 6.62 -3.16
N GLN A 51 3.16 7.35 -2.07
CA GLN A 51 3.43 8.79 -2.01
C GLN A 51 4.90 9.13 -1.70
N CYS A 52 5.58 8.39 -0.81
CA CYS A 52 6.96 8.74 -0.38
C CYS A 52 8.00 7.63 -0.46
N GLY A 53 7.63 6.44 -0.93
CA GLY A 53 8.56 5.32 -1.12
C GLY A 53 9.05 4.65 0.16
N ARG A 54 8.59 5.08 1.34
CA ARG A 54 8.96 4.44 2.61
C ARG A 54 8.36 3.04 2.69
N ARG A 55 9.17 2.06 3.12
CA ARG A 55 8.69 0.72 3.44
C ARG A 55 7.67 0.78 4.57
N MET A 56 6.51 0.16 4.35
CA MET A 56 5.40 0.14 5.30
C MET A 56 5.54 -1.04 6.27
N VAL A 57 4.92 -0.89 7.44
CA VAL A 57 4.67 -2.03 8.33
C VAL A 57 3.41 -2.72 7.81
N VAL A 58 3.56 -3.98 7.41
CA VAL A 58 2.47 -4.79 6.88
C VAL A 58 2.09 -5.83 7.92
N GLN A 59 0.79 -5.96 8.18
CA GLN A 59 0.22 -7.04 8.96
C GLN A 59 -0.80 -7.79 8.10
N VAL A 60 -0.53 -9.06 7.84
CA VAL A 60 -1.46 -9.98 7.18
C VAL A 60 -2.31 -10.65 8.25
N VAL A 61 -3.62 -10.69 8.02
CA VAL A 61 -4.62 -11.37 8.86
C VAL A 61 -5.40 -12.36 7.98
N PRO A 62 -6.13 -13.34 8.56
CA PRO A 62 -6.81 -14.36 7.77
C PRO A 62 -7.78 -13.82 6.71
N ASP A 63 -8.40 -12.66 6.98
CA ASP A 63 -9.42 -12.01 6.16
C ASP A 63 -8.89 -10.80 5.36
N GLY A 64 -7.58 -10.53 5.39
CA GLY A 64 -7.03 -9.38 4.70
C GLY A 64 -5.66 -8.92 5.17
N TRP A 65 -5.40 -7.63 5.03
CA TRP A 65 -4.14 -7.03 5.49
C TRP A 65 -4.30 -5.55 5.79
N THR A 66 -3.40 -5.04 6.62
CA THR A 66 -3.18 -3.60 6.82
C THR A 66 -1.74 -3.25 6.47
N ALA A 67 -1.54 -2.06 5.89
CA ALA A 67 -0.21 -1.54 5.60
C ALA A 67 -0.10 -0.08 6.07
N ARG A 68 0.84 0.17 6.98
CA ARG A 68 1.02 1.48 7.63
C ARG A 68 2.30 2.17 7.19
N CYS A 69 2.15 3.37 6.63
CA CYS A 69 3.22 4.34 6.47
C CYS A 69 3.31 5.22 7.72
N SER A 70 4.51 5.51 8.19
CA SER A 70 4.70 6.41 9.33
C SER A 70 4.32 7.88 9.03
N ARG A 71 4.13 8.25 7.76
CA ARG A 71 3.80 9.63 7.32
C ARG A 71 2.39 9.76 6.74
N HIS A 72 1.96 8.80 5.92
CA HIS A 72 0.71 8.88 5.15
C HIS A 72 -0.37 7.93 5.67
N GLY A 73 -0.28 7.54 6.94
CA GLY A 73 -1.31 6.73 7.59
C GLY A 73 -1.34 5.25 7.16
N THR A 74 -2.52 4.65 7.23
CA THR A 74 -2.75 3.22 7.05
C THR A 74 -3.72 2.98 5.90
N VAL A 75 -3.51 1.88 5.16
CA VAL A 75 -4.48 1.33 4.22
C VAL A 75 -4.85 -0.10 4.63
N ASP A 76 -6.10 -0.49 4.36
CA ASP A 76 -6.72 -1.77 4.72
C ASP A 76 -7.28 -2.40 3.43
N SER A 77 -7.11 -3.71 3.25
CA SER A 77 -7.61 -4.45 2.09
C SER A 77 -9.12 -4.35 1.89
N HIS A 78 -9.90 -4.28 2.98
CA HIS A 78 -11.35 -4.10 2.91
C HIS A 78 -11.74 -2.72 2.39
N ALA A 79 -10.93 -1.68 2.66
CA ALA A 79 -11.14 -0.35 2.12
C ALA A 79 -10.89 -0.28 0.60
N LEU A 80 -10.24 -1.30 0.04
CA LEU A 80 -9.95 -1.45 -1.39
C LEU A 80 -10.94 -2.39 -2.11
N GLY A 81 -11.97 -2.89 -1.43
CA GLY A 81 -12.99 -3.75 -2.02
C GLY A 81 -12.62 -5.24 -2.12
N PHE A 82 -11.53 -5.67 -1.48
CA PHE A 82 -11.22 -7.09 -1.31
C PHE A 82 -11.83 -7.56 0.02
N ALA A 83 -12.99 -8.21 -0.07
CA ALA A 83 -13.60 -8.98 1.01
C ALA A 83 -13.72 -10.44 0.56
#